data_AF-A0A2I0JTX0-F1
#
_entry.id   AF-A0A2I0JTX0-F1
#
_cell.length_a   1.000
_cell.length_b   1.000
_cell.length_c   1.000
_cell.angle_alpha   90.00
_cell.angle_beta   90.00
_cell.angle_gamma   90.00
#
_symmetry.space_group_name_H-M   'P 1'
#
loop_
_entity.id
_entity.type
_entity.pdbx_description
1 polymer ?
#
loop_
_entity_poly.entity_id
_entity_poly.type
_entity_poly.pdbx_seq_one_letter_code
_entity_poly.pdbx_strand_id
1 'polypeptide(L)'
;MKNATVAISAFSICLNISAWAFTIFLGFLIGASVRVSNELGRGNAKAAQFSIKVILSTSISVGVVFWILCLVFGRQISYILTSEEDAAEEVASLSVLLAFSILLNSVQPVLSGVAVGAGRQSMVAWVNIGCYYVIGVPLGVVLGYTANLQVRGIWIGMTIGIAMRILVLGFITYRTNWNEQVLKASERLNRWFQHDAEDGTNILESHGRLEDNNA
;
A
#
# COMPACT_ATOMS: atom_id res chain seq x y z
N MET A 1 -32.69 -5.38 -18.48
CA MET A 1 -31.28 -5.48 -18.03
C MET A 1 -31.19 -6.27 -16.70
N LYS A 2 -31.56 -7.56 -16.69
CA LYS A 2 -31.46 -8.42 -15.49
C LYS A 2 -30.00 -8.78 -15.13
N ASN A 3 -29.12 -8.88 -16.14
CA ASN A 3 -27.72 -9.29 -15.96
C ASN A 3 -26.86 -8.25 -15.24
N ALA A 4 -27.17 -6.96 -15.36
CA ALA A 4 -26.42 -5.90 -14.70
C ALA A 4 -26.54 -5.97 -13.17
N THR A 5 -27.75 -6.21 -12.65
CA THR A 5 -28.00 -6.29 -11.20
C THR A 5 -27.30 -7.50 -10.58
N VAL A 6 -27.28 -8.63 -11.29
CA VAL A 6 -26.59 -9.86 -10.85
C VAL A 6 -25.07 -9.65 -10.86
N ALA A 7 -24.52 -9.07 -11.94
CA ALA A 7 -23.10 -8.76 -12.05
C ALA A 7 -22.63 -7.78 -10.95
N ILE A 8 -23.42 -6.74 -10.67
CA ILE A 8 -23.12 -5.76 -9.60
C ILE A 8 -23.17 -6.41 -8.22
N SER A 9 -24.14 -7.29 -7.97
CA SER A 9 -24.26 -7.98 -6.67
C SER A 9 -23.08 -8.92 -6.42
N ALA A 10 -22.69 -9.70 -7.43
CA ALA A 10 -21.51 -10.58 -7.36
C ALA A 10 -20.21 -9.78 -7.21
N PHE A 11 -20.07 -8.67 -7.94
CA PHE A 11 -18.95 -7.74 -7.80
C PHE A 11 -18.86 -7.14 -6.39
N SER A 12 -19.99 -6.76 -5.79
CA SER A 12 -20.06 -6.24 -4.41
C SER A 12 -19.57 -7.25 -3.38
N ILE A 13 -19.97 -8.53 -3.52
CA ILE A 13 -19.49 -9.61 -2.64
C ILE A 13 -17.97 -9.80 -2.78
N CYS A 14 -17.46 -9.76 -4.01
CA CYS A 14 -16.03 -9.84 -4.27
C CYS A 14 -15.24 -8.67 -3.68
N LEU A 15 -15.77 -7.45 -3.78
CA LEU A 15 -15.18 -6.28 -3.14
C LEU A 15 -15.16 -6.43 -1.61
N ASN A 16 -16.18 -7.03 -1.03
CA ASN A 16 -16.22 -7.30 0.41
C ASN A 16 -15.11 -8.26 0.83
N ILE A 17 -14.94 -9.39 0.14
CA ILE A 17 -13.83 -10.33 0.38
C ILE A 17 -12.48 -9.63 0.20
N SER A 18 -12.35 -8.79 -0.82
CA SER A 18 -11.13 -8.01 -1.07
C SER A 18 -10.85 -7.01 0.06
N ALA A 19 -11.88 -6.40 0.65
CA ALA A 19 -11.75 -5.50 1.78
C ALA A 19 -11.23 -6.23 3.03
N TRP A 20 -11.69 -7.45 3.28
CA TRP A 20 -11.17 -8.30 4.36
C TRP A 20 -9.72 -8.71 4.13
N ALA A 21 -9.34 -9.06 2.90
CA ALA A 21 -7.93 -9.30 2.56
C ALA A 21 -7.09 -8.03 2.74
N PHE A 22 -7.65 -6.86 2.40
CA PHE A 22 -6.98 -5.58 2.53
C PHE A 22 -6.65 -5.20 3.97
N THR A 23 -7.50 -5.53 4.96
CA THR A 23 -7.19 -5.27 6.38
C THR A 23 -5.96 -6.04 6.84
N ILE A 24 -5.75 -7.26 6.35
CA ILE A 24 -4.53 -8.05 6.61
C ILE A 24 -3.30 -7.33 6.04
N PHE A 25 -3.38 -6.83 4.80
CA PHE A 25 -2.28 -6.11 4.16
C PHE A 25 -1.99 -4.75 4.80
N LEU A 26 -3.00 -4.07 5.34
CA LEU A 26 -2.80 -2.88 6.17
C LEU A 26 -2.00 -3.21 7.44
N GLY A 27 -2.24 -4.37 8.05
CA GLY A 27 -1.42 -4.86 9.17
C GLY A 27 0.06 -4.97 8.80
N PHE A 28 0.37 -5.54 7.62
CA PHE A 28 1.74 -5.60 7.12
C PHE A 28 2.33 -4.22 6.81
N LEU A 29 1.54 -3.27 6.30
CA LEU A 29 1.96 -1.88 6.07
C LEU A 29 2.42 -1.22 7.38
N ILE A 30 1.62 -1.34 8.45
CA ILE A 30 1.94 -0.76 9.75
C ILE A 30 3.17 -1.45 10.35
N GLY A 31 3.20 -2.79 10.31
CA GLY A 31 4.33 -3.57 10.80
C GLY A 31 5.64 -3.24 10.08
N ALA A 32 5.62 -3.08 8.76
CA ALA A 32 6.75 -2.64 7.96
C ALA A 32 7.22 -1.25 8.36
N SER A 33 6.29 -0.30 8.49
CA SER A 33 6.59 1.08 8.88
C SER A 33 7.29 1.12 10.25
N VAL A 34 6.71 0.48 11.27
CA VAL A 34 7.28 0.48 12.63
C VAL A 34 8.66 -0.18 12.67
N ARG A 35 8.82 -1.35 12.03
CA ARG A 35 10.11 -2.06 12.00
C ARG A 35 11.19 -1.23 11.31
N VAL A 36 10.90 -0.66 10.14
CA VAL A 36 11.87 0.14 9.39
C VAL A 36 12.22 1.42 10.14
N SER A 37 11.23 2.12 10.71
CA SER A 37 11.45 3.31 11.55
C SER A 37 12.38 3.02 12.73
N ASN A 38 12.13 1.91 13.45
CA ASN A 38 12.92 1.54 14.62
C ASN A 38 14.35 1.16 14.27
N GLU A 39 14.56 0.36 13.21
CA GLU A 39 15.92 -0.04 12.80
C GLU A 39 16.73 1.14 12.22
N LEU A 40 16.07 2.06 11.51
CA LEU A 40 16.69 3.32 11.06
C LEU A 40 17.05 4.24 12.24
N GLY A 41 16.14 4.37 13.22
CA GLY A 41 16.38 5.16 14.43
C GLY A 41 17.52 4.61 15.31
N ARG A 42 17.74 3.30 15.28
CA ARG A 42 18.90 2.63 15.92
C ARG A 42 20.21 2.76 15.14
N GLY A 43 20.17 3.36 13.96
CA GLY A 43 21.33 3.50 13.09
C GLY A 43 21.78 2.21 12.39
N ASN A 44 20.93 1.18 12.33
CA ASN A 44 21.31 -0.11 11.77
C ASN A 44 20.68 -0.35 10.38
N ALA A 45 21.38 0.14 9.35
CA ALA A 45 20.94 0.02 7.95
C ALA A 45 20.79 -1.45 7.49
N LYS A 46 21.66 -2.35 7.97
CA LYS A 46 21.60 -3.78 7.62
C LYS A 46 20.35 -4.44 8.20
N ALA A 47 20.01 -4.13 9.45
CA ALA A 47 18.79 -4.65 10.09
C ALA A 47 17.51 -4.09 9.45
N ALA A 48 17.52 -2.83 9.01
CA ALA A 48 16.42 -2.24 8.23
C ALA A 48 16.22 -2.99 6.91
N GLN A 49 17.28 -3.23 6.14
CA GLN A 49 17.22 -4.00 4.89
C GLN A 49 16.75 -5.44 5.11
N PHE A 50 17.22 -6.09 6.17
CA PHE A 50 16.77 -7.43 6.53
C PHE A 50 15.28 -7.45 6.85
N SER A 51 14.80 -6.51 7.68
CA SER A 51 13.38 -6.38 8.01
C SER A 51 12.51 -6.17 6.77
N ILE A 52 12.97 -5.35 5.82
CA ILE A 52 12.26 -5.11 4.55
C ILE A 52 12.15 -6.40 3.74
N LYS A 53 13.25 -7.15 3.60
CA LYS A 53 13.25 -8.43 2.87
C LYS A 53 12.32 -9.45 3.51
N VAL A 54 12.36 -9.59 4.83
CA VAL A 54 11.51 -10.54 5.57
C VAL A 54 10.05 -10.17 5.41
N ILE A 55 9.67 -8.91 5.62
CA ILE A 55 8.26 -8.49 5.56
C ILE A 55 7.73 -8.57 4.13
N LEU A 56 8.51 -8.19 3.11
CA LEU A 56 8.15 -8.36 1.71
C LEU A 56 7.95 -9.84 1.36
N SER A 57 8.89 -10.71 1.76
CA SER A 57 8.78 -12.15 1.51
C SER A 57 7.53 -12.74 2.17
N THR A 58 7.26 -12.40 3.43
CA THR A 58 6.07 -12.89 4.14
C THR A 58 4.79 -12.38 3.48
N SER A 59 4.73 -11.11 3.10
CA SER A 59 3.55 -10.55 2.44
C SER A 59 3.30 -11.17 1.07
N ILE A 60 4.34 -11.41 0.27
CA ILE A 60 4.23 -12.11 -1.01
C ILE A 60 3.75 -13.54 -0.80
N SER A 61 4.30 -14.28 0.17
CA SER A 61 3.86 -15.65 0.47
C SER A 61 2.37 -15.69 0.85
N VAL A 62 1.93 -14.79 1.74
CA VAL A 62 0.52 -14.68 2.12
C VAL A 62 -0.35 -14.27 0.92
N GLY A 63 0.11 -13.30 0.13
CA GLY A 63 -0.57 -12.86 -1.10
C GLY A 63 -0.73 -13.98 -2.13
N VAL A 64 0.29 -14.82 -2.33
CA VAL A 64 0.24 -15.99 -3.21
C VAL A 64 -0.73 -17.04 -2.69
N VAL A 65 -0.78 -17.28 -1.37
CA VAL A 65 -1.78 -18.18 -0.79
C VAL A 65 -3.20 -17.65 -1.07
N PHE A 66 -3.48 -16.37 -0.80
CA PHE A 66 -4.78 -15.77 -1.12
C PHE A 66 -5.09 -15.77 -2.61
N TRP A 67 -4.09 -15.57 -3.47
CA TRP A 67 -4.22 -15.63 -4.91
C TRP A 67 -4.65 -17.03 -5.39
N ILE A 68 -3.97 -18.07 -4.92
CA ILE A 68 -4.31 -19.46 -5.23
C ILE A 68 -5.70 -19.81 -4.70
N LEU A 69 -6.02 -19.42 -3.46
CA LEU A 69 -7.35 -19.61 -2.88
C LEU A 69 -8.44 -18.94 -3.74
N CYS A 70 -8.21 -17.70 -4.18
CA CYS A 70 -9.16 -17.00 -5.05
C CYS A 70 -9.32 -17.65 -6.41
N LEU A 71 -8.26 -18.22 -7.00
CA LEU A 71 -8.36 -18.93 -8.29
C LEU A 71 -9.07 -20.29 -8.16
N VAL A 72 -8.76 -21.06 -7.09
CA VAL A 72 -9.34 -22.38 -6.85
C VAL A 72 -10.81 -22.28 -6.45
N PHE A 73 -11.10 -21.44 -5.44
CA PHE A 73 -12.45 -21.26 -4.94
C PHE A 73 -13.25 -20.25 -5.75
N GLY A 74 -12.63 -19.48 -6.64
CA GLY A 74 -13.31 -18.49 -7.48
C GLY A 74 -14.42 -19.09 -8.34
N ARG A 75 -14.17 -20.28 -8.90
CA ARG A 75 -15.18 -21.00 -9.69
C ARG A 75 -16.32 -21.54 -8.83
N GLN A 76 -16.02 -22.03 -7.63
CA GLN A 76 -17.03 -22.53 -6.69
C GLN A 76 -17.88 -21.39 -6.10
N ILE A 77 -17.27 -20.25 -5.79
CA ILE A 77 -17.97 -19.04 -5.35
C ILE A 77 -18.89 -18.54 -6.48
N SER A 78 -18.44 -18.58 -7.75
CA SER A 78 -19.27 -18.29 -8.93
C SER A 78 -20.56 -19.13 -8.96
N TYR A 79 -20.42 -20.46 -8.83
CA TYR A 79 -21.55 -21.39 -8.92
C TYR A 79 -22.47 -21.37 -7.69
N ILE A 80 -21.96 -20.98 -6.51
CA ILE A 80 -22.77 -20.79 -5.30
C ILE A 80 -23.59 -19.49 -5.38
N LEU A 81 -23.07 -18.46 -6.06
CA LEU A 81 -23.73 -17.16 -6.17
C LEU A 81 -24.78 -17.08 -7.28
N THR A 82 -24.65 -17.87 -8.35
CA THR A 82 -25.58 -17.79 -9.49
C THR A 82 -25.82 -19.14 -10.15
N SER A 83 -27.09 -19.41 -10.46
CA SER A 83 -27.54 -20.63 -11.13
C SER A 83 -27.61 -20.48 -12.66
N GLU A 84 -27.38 -19.28 -13.19
CA GLU A 84 -27.37 -19.02 -14.63
C GLU A 84 -25.94 -19.05 -15.20
N GLU A 85 -25.71 -19.86 -16.23
CA GLU A 85 -24.40 -20.08 -16.86
C GLU A 85 -23.73 -18.77 -17.31
N ASP A 86 -24.49 -17.87 -17.93
CA ASP A 86 -23.98 -16.58 -18.41
C ASP A 86 -23.44 -15.69 -17.27
N ALA A 87 -24.08 -15.73 -16.10
CA ALA A 87 -23.63 -14.98 -14.94
C ALA A 87 -22.41 -15.65 -14.26
N ALA A 88 -22.35 -16.98 -14.28
CA ALA A 88 -21.25 -17.74 -13.70
C ALA A 88 -19.93 -17.51 -14.48
N GLU A 89 -20.01 -17.42 -15.81
CA GLU A 89 -18.87 -17.16 -16.70
C GLU A 89 -18.34 -15.73 -16.53
N GLU A 90 -19.25 -14.75 -16.38
CA GLU A 90 -18.89 -13.37 -16.10
C GLU A 90 -18.18 -13.20 -14.74
N VAL A 91 -18.68 -13.86 -13.70
CA VAL A 91 -18.07 -13.84 -12.36
C VAL A 91 -16.74 -14.59 -12.33
N ALA A 92 -16.60 -15.69 -13.10
CA ALA A 92 -15.33 -16.40 -13.23
C ALA A 92 -14.24 -15.53 -13.88
N SER A 93 -14.58 -14.75 -14.91
CA SER A 93 -13.67 -13.79 -15.53
C SER A 93 -13.23 -12.67 -14.56
N LEU A 94 -14.18 -12.14 -13.77
CA LEU A 94 -13.89 -11.12 -12.75
C LEU A 94 -13.04 -11.69 -11.60
N SER A 95 -13.25 -12.94 -11.22
CA SER A 95 -12.51 -13.63 -10.16
C SER A 95 -11.00 -13.71 -10.46
N VAL A 96 -10.62 -13.94 -11.71
CA VAL A 96 -9.20 -13.93 -12.11
C VAL A 96 -8.60 -12.53 -11.91
N LEU A 97 -9.32 -11.49 -12.31
CA LEU A 97 -8.92 -10.09 -12.17
C LEU A 97 -8.79 -9.66 -10.70
N LEU A 98 -9.70 -10.15 -9.85
CA LEU A 98 -9.67 -10.00 -8.40
C LEU A 98 -8.44 -10.67 -7.80
N ALA A 99 -8.16 -11.90 -8.21
CA ALA A 99 -7.03 -12.65 -7.70
C ALA A 99 -5.73 -11.86 -7.98
N PHE A 100 -5.53 -11.38 -9.21
CA PHE A 100 -4.38 -10.51 -9.53
C PHE A 100 -4.37 -9.21 -8.72
N SER A 101 -5.53 -8.58 -8.52
CA SER A 101 -5.64 -7.38 -7.70
C SER A 101 -5.21 -7.64 -6.25
N ILE A 102 -5.62 -8.77 -5.65
CA ILE A 102 -5.23 -9.19 -4.30
C ILE A 102 -3.72 -9.42 -4.23
N LEU A 103 -3.14 -10.07 -5.23
CA LEU A 103 -1.70 -10.29 -5.31
C LEU A 103 -0.92 -8.97 -5.32
N LEU A 104 -1.33 -7.99 -6.15
CA LEU A 104 -0.68 -6.68 -6.19
C LEU A 104 -0.91 -5.89 -4.88
N ASN A 105 -2.11 -5.96 -4.31
CA ASN A 105 -2.45 -5.36 -3.02
C ASN A 105 -1.70 -5.99 -1.84
N SER A 106 -1.08 -7.16 -2.00
CA SER A 106 -0.20 -7.71 -0.95
C SER A 106 1.16 -7.00 -0.89
N VAL A 107 1.65 -6.48 -2.02
CA VAL A 107 2.99 -5.88 -2.12
C VAL A 107 2.94 -4.36 -1.97
N GLN A 108 1.91 -3.72 -2.55
CA GLN A 108 1.81 -2.27 -2.62
C GLN A 108 1.76 -1.57 -1.24
N PRO A 109 0.94 -2.03 -0.27
CA PRO A 109 0.91 -1.45 1.07
C PRO A 109 2.24 -1.65 1.81
N VAL A 110 2.89 -2.81 1.67
CA VAL A 110 4.16 -3.07 2.34
C VAL A 110 5.26 -2.14 1.85
N LEU A 111 5.43 -2.00 0.53
CA LEU A 111 6.40 -1.05 -0.02
C LEU A 111 6.10 0.39 0.42
N SER A 112 4.83 0.77 0.46
CA SER A 112 4.42 2.09 0.95
C SER A 112 4.76 2.25 2.43
N GLY A 113 4.49 1.24 3.26
CA GLY A 113 4.84 1.20 4.68
C GLY A 113 6.34 1.32 4.93
N VAL A 114 7.17 0.61 4.15
CA VAL A 114 8.64 0.73 4.20
C VAL A 114 9.09 2.15 3.90
N ALA A 115 8.57 2.76 2.84
CA ALA A 115 8.94 4.11 2.45
C ALA A 115 8.45 5.18 3.46
N VAL A 116 7.26 4.99 4.05
CA VAL A 116 6.74 5.84 5.12
C VAL A 116 7.59 5.69 6.39
N GLY A 117 7.96 4.47 6.78
CA GLY A 117 8.84 4.21 7.93
C GLY A 117 10.24 4.78 7.75
N ALA A 118 10.72 4.91 6.51
CA ALA A 118 11.95 5.64 6.19
C ALA A 118 11.80 7.18 6.18
N GLY A 119 10.60 7.70 6.43
CA GLY A 119 10.27 9.13 6.36
C GLY A 119 10.36 9.68 4.94
N ARG A 120 10.02 8.87 3.92
CA ARG A 120 9.96 9.25 2.50
C ARG A 120 8.54 9.29 1.95
N GLN A 121 7.56 9.57 2.80
CA GLN A 121 6.15 9.64 2.42
C GLN A 121 5.86 10.60 1.25
N SER A 122 6.55 11.73 1.17
CA SER A 122 6.39 12.70 0.07
C SER A 122 6.74 12.09 -1.29
N MET A 123 7.77 11.25 -1.35
CA MET A 123 8.12 10.52 -2.57
C MET A 123 7.02 9.53 -2.96
N VAL A 124 6.45 8.81 -1.99
CA VAL A 124 5.33 7.89 -2.24
C VAL A 124 4.13 8.65 -2.82
N ALA A 125 3.84 9.84 -2.31
CA ALA A 125 2.77 10.70 -2.83
C ALA A 125 3.00 11.10 -4.29
N TRP A 126 4.22 11.54 -4.65
CA TRP A 126 4.56 11.88 -6.02
C TRP A 126 4.49 10.69 -6.97
N VAL A 127 5.02 9.53 -6.56
CA VAL A 127 4.93 8.29 -7.35
C VAL A 127 3.48 7.86 -7.52
N ASN A 128 2.65 8.01 -6.48
CA ASN A 128 1.23 7.73 -6.54
C ASN A 128 0.52 8.60 -7.59
N ILE A 129 0.74 9.92 -7.54
CA ILE A 129 0.15 10.86 -8.50
C ILE A 129 0.59 10.52 -9.93
N GLY A 130 1.90 10.35 -10.15
CA GLY A 130 2.44 10.01 -11.47
C GLY A 130 1.90 8.70 -12.02
N CYS A 131 2.07 7.59 -11.30
CA CYS A 131 1.69 6.27 -11.82
C CYS A 131 0.17 6.12 -11.98
N TYR A 132 -0.62 6.66 -11.06
CA TYR A 132 -2.06 6.47 -11.09
C TYR A 132 -2.75 7.42 -12.07
N TYR A 133 -2.44 8.72 -12.03
CA TYR A 133 -3.15 9.70 -12.83
C TYR A 133 -2.57 9.87 -14.24
N VAL A 134 -1.27 9.69 -14.44
CA VAL A 134 -0.65 9.87 -15.76
C VAL A 134 -0.75 8.59 -16.60
N ILE A 135 -0.80 7.42 -15.96
CA ILE A 135 -0.72 6.13 -16.67
C ILE A 135 -1.96 5.29 -16.40
N GLY A 136 -2.29 5.02 -15.14
CA GLY A 136 -3.43 4.17 -14.78
C GLY A 136 -4.78 4.69 -15.30
N VAL A 137 -5.07 5.97 -15.08
CA VAL A 137 -6.34 6.59 -15.51
C VAL A 137 -6.46 6.67 -17.04
N PRO A 138 -5.46 7.17 -17.79
CA PRO A 138 -5.53 7.16 -19.26
C PRO A 138 -5.63 5.77 -19.85
N LEU A 139 -4.85 4.78 -19.36
CA LEU A 139 -5.00 3.40 -19.80
C LEU A 139 -6.39 2.85 -19.48
N GLY A 140 -6.94 3.13 -18.29
CA GLY A 140 -8.28 2.69 -17.91
C GLY A 140 -9.37 3.27 -18.80
N VAL A 141 -9.26 4.55 -19.17
CA VAL A 141 -10.19 5.21 -20.09
C VAL A 141 -10.06 4.63 -21.50
N VAL A 142 -8.84 4.46 -22.00
CA VAL A 142 -8.59 3.85 -23.32
C VAL A 142 -9.08 2.41 -23.36
N LEU A 143 -8.75 1.57 -22.38
CA LEU A 143 -9.22 0.19 -22.33
C LEU A 143 -10.75 0.10 -22.13
N GLY A 144 -11.33 1.01 -21.35
CA GLY A 144 -12.77 1.07 -21.12
C GLY A 144 -13.57 1.46 -22.38
N TYR A 145 -13.13 2.51 -23.09
CA TYR A 145 -13.86 3.07 -24.24
C TYR A 145 -13.46 2.45 -25.58
N THR A 146 -12.17 2.32 -25.89
CA THR A 146 -11.74 1.83 -27.21
C THR A 146 -11.90 0.33 -27.37
N ALA A 147 -11.76 -0.44 -26.30
CA ALA A 147 -11.90 -1.90 -26.36
C ALA A 147 -13.30 -2.41 -25.93
N ASN A 148 -14.26 -1.51 -25.63
CA ASN A 148 -15.60 -1.85 -25.14
C ASN A 148 -15.63 -2.76 -23.89
N LEU A 149 -14.54 -2.85 -23.13
CA LEU A 149 -14.48 -3.66 -21.90
C LEU A 149 -15.18 -3.01 -20.69
N GLN A 150 -15.74 -1.80 -20.84
CA GLN A 150 -16.50 -1.07 -19.81
C GLN A 150 -15.80 -1.12 -18.43
N VAL A 151 -16.47 -1.71 -17.42
CA VAL A 151 -15.99 -1.83 -16.04
C VAL A 151 -14.70 -2.66 -15.93
N ARG A 152 -14.57 -3.72 -16.73
CA ARG A 152 -13.37 -4.56 -16.75
C ARG A 152 -12.16 -3.78 -17.28
N GLY A 153 -12.35 -2.95 -18.30
CA GLY A 153 -11.29 -2.13 -18.89
C GLY A 153 -10.75 -1.11 -17.89
N ILE A 154 -11.64 -0.47 -17.14
CA ILE A 154 -11.28 0.46 -16.06
C ILE A 154 -10.51 -0.27 -14.96
N TRP A 155 -10.97 -1.46 -14.55
CA TRP A 155 -10.30 -2.24 -13.51
C TRP A 155 -8.89 -2.67 -13.94
N ILE A 156 -8.73 -3.17 -15.17
CA ILE A 156 -7.41 -3.53 -15.72
C ILE A 156 -6.48 -2.31 -15.72
N GLY A 157 -6.97 -1.14 -16.15
CA GLY A 157 -6.20 0.10 -16.12
C GLY A 157 -5.73 0.48 -14.71
N MET A 158 -6.60 0.37 -13.70
CA MET A 158 -6.23 0.60 -12.30
C MET A 158 -5.19 -0.41 -11.80
N THR A 159 -5.37 -1.69 -12.12
CA THR A 159 -4.46 -2.79 -11.76
C THR A 159 -3.07 -2.56 -12.37
N ILE A 160 -2.98 -2.10 -13.62
CA ILE A 160 -1.72 -1.72 -14.27
C ILE A 160 -1.08 -0.53 -13.55
N GLY A 161 -1.85 0.49 -13.18
CA GLY A 161 -1.36 1.63 -12.40
C GLY A 161 -0.75 1.21 -11.06
N ILE A 162 -1.39 0.26 -10.35
CA ILE A 162 -0.88 -0.32 -9.10
C ILE A 162 0.40 -1.12 -9.36
N ALA A 163 0.42 -1.97 -10.38
CA ALA A 163 1.59 -2.76 -10.76
C ALA A 163 2.79 -1.84 -11.06
N MET A 164 2.58 -0.78 -11.81
CA MET A 164 3.61 0.21 -12.11
C MET A 164 4.10 0.92 -10.84
N ARG A 165 3.19 1.30 -9.94
CA ARG A 165 3.55 1.88 -8.65
C ARG A 165 4.44 0.94 -7.85
N ILE A 166 4.12 -0.36 -7.79
CA ILE A 166 4.92 -1.39 -7.13
C ILE A 166 6.31 -1.47 -7.75
N LEU A 167 6.41 -1.49 -9.08
CA LEU A 167 7.69 -1.54 -9.78
C LEU A 167 8.56 -0.31 -9.49
N VAL A 168 7.99 0.89 -9.56
CA VAL A 168 8.71 2.13 -9.28
C VAL A 168 9.15 2.20 -7.81
N LEU A 169 8.25 1.92 -6.85
CA LEU A 169 8.61 1.93 -5.44
C LEU A 169 9.62 0.84 -5.10
N GLY A 170 9.47 -0.36 -5.68
CA GLY A 170 10.39 -1.47 -5.52
C GLY A 170 11.78 -1.15 -6.05
N PHE A 171 11.86 -0.57 -7.25
CA PHE A 171 13.12 -0.12 -7.84
C PHE A 171 13.80 0.95 -6.98
N ILE A 172 13.04 1.95 -6.52
CA ILE A 172 13.58 2.98 -5.63
C ILE A 172 14.06 2.37 -4.31
N THR A 173 13.28 1.46 -3.72
CA THR A 173 13.63 0.78 -2.46
C THR A 173 14.92 -0.04 -2.61
N TYR A 174 15.09 -0.71 -3.75
CA TYR A 174 16.30 -1.46 -4.09
C TYR A 174 17.52 -0.54 -4.30
N ARG A 175 17.34 0.57 -5.02
CA ARG A 175 18.40 1.58 -5.26
C ARG A 175 18.72 2.46 -4.06
N THR A 176 17.89 2.45 -3.02
CA THR A 176 18.06 3.33 -1.87
C THR A 176 19.32 2.95 -1.08
N ASN A 177 20.20 3.92 -0.86
CA ASN A 177 21.32 3.75 0.05
C ASN A 177 20.83 3.84 1.51
N TRP A 178 20.67 2.68 2.13
CA TRP A 178 20.13 2.59 3.50
C TRP A 178 21.06 3.18 4.56
N ASN A 179 22.38 3.27 4.29
CA ASN A 179 23.32 3.96 5.19
C ASN A 179 23.06 5.47 5.20
N GLU A 180 22.77 6.04 4.03
CA GLU A 180 22.40 7.45 3.92
C GLU A 180 21.05 7.72 4.61
N GLN A 181 20.09 6.78 4.53
CA GLN A 181 18.81 6.91 5.22
C GLN A 181 18.97 6.87 6.74
N VAL A 182 19.88 6.05 7.26
CA VAL A 182 20.25 6.06 8.68
C VAL A 182 20.79 7.43 9.08
N LEU A 183 21.71 7.99 8.29
CA LEU A 183 22.30 9.30 8.58
C LEU A 183 21.22 10.39 8.64
N LYS A 184 20.33 10.43 7.62
CA LYS A 184 19.20 11.36 7.59
C LYS A 184 18.22 11.14 8.75
N ALA A 185 18.01 9.90 9.18
CA ALA A 185 17.18 9.60 10.35
C ALA A 185 17.83 10.14 11.64
N SER A 186 19.14 9.96 11.80
CA SER A 186 19.90 10.50 12.94
C SER A 186 19.89 12.04 12.96
N GLU A 187 20.08 12.71 11.82
CA GLU A 187 19.98 14.17 11.71
C GLU A 187 18.59 14.70 12.07
N ARG A 188 17.53 13.98 11.68
CA ARG A 188 16.15 14.33 12.08
C ARG A 188 15.96 14.22 13.59
N LEU A 189 16.52 13.18 14.20
CA LEU A 189 16.42 12.95 15.64
C LEU A 189 17.22 13.98 16.44
N ASN A 190 18.43 14.32 16.01
CA ASN A 190 19.26 15.35 16.65
C ASN A 190 18.61 16.73 16.62
N ARG A 191 17.99 17.12 15.49
CA ARG A 191 17.22 18.37 15.42
C ARG A 191 16.06 18.41 16.40
N TRP A 192 15.38 17.27 16.59
CA TRP A 192 14.30 17.15 17.57
C TRP A 192 14.82 17.37 19.00
N PHE A 193 15.90 16.69 19.38
CA PHE A 193 16.50 16.86 20.72
C PHE A 193 17.02 18.29 20.96
N GLN A 194 17.56 18.96 19.94
CA GLN A 194 17.98 20.35 20.06
C GLN A 194 16.79 21.28 20.28
N HIS A 195 15.69 21.08 19.55
CA HIS A 195 14.47 21.87 19.70
C HIS A 195 13.82 21.67 21.07
N ASP A 196 13.71 20.42 21.56
CA ASP A 196 13.15 20.12 22.88
C ASP A 196 13.99 20.75 24.02
N ALA A 197 15.31 20.81 23.85
CA ALA A 197 16.21 21.45 24.81
C ALA A 197 16.05 22.99 24.81
N GLU A 198 15.91 23.60 23.62
CA GLU A 198 15.64 25.04 23.49
C GLU A 198 14.28 25.41 24.09
N ASP A 199 13.22 24.67 23.79
CA ASP A 199 11.87 24.92 24.34
C ASP A 199 11.84 24.75 25.87
N GLY A 200 12.48 23.70 26.40
CA GLY A 200 12.62 23.52 27.84
C GLY A 200 13.36 24.67 28.52
N THR A 201 14.42 25.19 27.89
CA THR A 201 15.19 26.32 28.41
C THR A 201 14.38 27.61 28.39
N ASN A 202 13.64 27.88 27.31
CA ASN A 202 12.78 29.05 27.17
C ASN A 202 11.63 29.05 28.20
N ILE A 203 11.06 27.88 28.50
CA ILE A 203 10.02 27.74 29.54
C ILE A 203 10.58 28.08 30.92
N LEU A 204 11.76 27.57 31.26
CA LEU A 204 12.41 27.85 32.55
C LEU A 204 12.79 29.32 32.71
N GLU A 205 13.35 29.96 31.66
CA GLU A 205 13.62 31.41 31.68
C GLU A 205 12.33 32.24 31.81
N SER A 206 11.24 31.82 31.17
CA SER A 206 9.95 32.51 31.31
C SER A 206 9.38 32.40 32.73
N HIS A 207 9.57 31.25 33.40
CA HIS A 207 9.11 31.05 34.79
C HIS A 207 9.93 31.85 35.78
N GLY A 208 11.28 31.85 35.65
CA GLY A 208 12.15 32.68 36.48
C GLY A 208 11.85 34.17 36.34
N ARG A 209 11.56 34.64 35.12
CA ARG A 209 11.11 36.03 34.88
C ARG A 209 9.77 36.37 35.53
N LEU A 210 8.86 35.41 35.67
CA LEU A 210 7.56 35.64 36.31
C LEU A 210 7.66 35.67 37.83
N GLU A 211 8.57 34.89 38.42
CA GLU A 211 8.87 34.95 39.86
C GLU A 211 9.58 36.26 40.23
N ASP A 212 10.59 36.68 39.45
CA ASP A 212 11.33 37.93 39.68
C ASP A 212 10.46 39.20 39.52
N ASN A 213 9.40 39.14 38.71
CA ASN A 213 8.52 40.29 38.47
C ASN A 213 7.34 40.37 39.45
N ASN A 214 7.15 39.34 40.30
CA ASN A 214 6.09 39.26 41.32
C ASN A 214 6.64 39.39 42.77
N ALA A 215 7.96 39.53 42.93
CA ALA A 215 8.65 39.80 44.21
C ALA A 215 8.94 41.30 44.37
#